data_AF-A0A529MFK0-F1
#
_entry.id   AF-A0A529MFK0-F1
#
_cell.length_a   1.000
_cell.length_b   1.000
_cell.length_c   1.000
_cell.angle_alpha   90.00
_cell.angle_beta   90.00
_cell.angle_gamma   90.00
#
_symmetry.space_group_name_H-M   'P 1'
#
loop_
_entity.id
_entity.type
_entity.pdbx_description
1 polymer ?
#
loop_
_entity_poly.entity_id
_entity_poly.type
_entity_poly.pdbx_seq_one_letter_code
_entity_poly.pdbx_strand_id
1 'polypeptide(L)' 'MAHYVLLSNFTDQGIRTIKDTQKRAEAFKEMASKSGVKIHTLLWTLGKHDVV' A
#
# COMPACT_ATOMS: atom_id res chain seq x y z
N MET A 1 20.21 8.45 5.13
CA MET A 1 19.13 8.90 4.24
C MET A 1 17.81 8.53 4.90
N ALA A 2 16.87 9.47 5.02
CA ALA A 2 15.60 9.20 5.70
C ALA A 2 14.62 8.53 4.74
N HIS A 3 13.86 7.55 5.24
CA HIS A 3 12.73 6.96 4.52
C HIS A 3 11.43 7.52 5.10
N TYR A 4 10.48 7.82 4.23
CA TYR A 4 9.13 8.17 4.62
C TYR A 4 8.30 6.88 4.71
N VAL A 5 7.45 6.81 5.71
CA VAL A 5 6.54 5.67 5.94
C VAL A 5 5.11 6.19 5.81
N LEU A 6 4.28 5.44 5.08
CA LEU A 6 2.88 5.75 4.91
C LEU A 6 2.06 4.66 5.60
N LEU A 7 1.19 5.06 6.53
CA LEU A 7 0.27 4.15 7.20
C LEU A 7 -1.10 4.31 6.57
N SER A 8 -1.70 3.21 6.15
CA SER A 8 -3.00 3.23 5.48
C SER A 8 -3.95 2.19 6.05
N ASN A 9 -5.23 2.49 5.96
CA ASN A 9 -6.31 1.61 6.34
C ASN A 9 -7.18 1.30 5.12
N PHE A 10 -7.74 0.09 5.08
CA PHE A 10 -8.70 -0.25 4.05
C PHE A 10 -10.01 0.51 4.27
N THR A 11 -10.59 0.94 3.16
CA THR A 11 -11.98 1.38 3.15
C THR A 11 -12.92 0.18 3.32
N ASP A 12 -14.20 0.43 3.62
CA ASP A 12 -15.21 -0.63 3.72
C ASP A 12 -15.32 -1.49 2.46
N GLN A 13 -15.12 -0.91 1.28
CA GLN A 13 -15.08 -1.66 0.03
C GLN A 13 -13.75 -2.41 -0.13
N GLY A 14 -12.64 -1.78 0.29
CA GLY A 14 -11.30 -2.35 0.23
C GLY A 14 -11.19 -3.64 1.04
N ILE A 15 -11.78 -3.69 2.23
CA ILE A 15 -11.77 -4.87 3.10
C ILE A 15 -12.69 -5.98 2.57
N ARG A 16 -13.85 -5.65 1.98
CA ARG A 16 -14.73 -6.63 1.33
C ARG A 16 -14.06 -7.29 0.12
N THR A 17 -13.14 -6.59 -0.53
CA THR A 17 -12.37 -7.05 -1.70
C THR A 17 -10.91 -7.29 -1.36
N ILE A 18 -10.62 -7.89 -0.20
CA ILE A 18 -9.26 -8.04 0.31
C ILE A 18 -8.34 -8.85 -0.62
N LYS A 19 -8.90 -9.78 -1.42
CA LYS A 19 -8.13 -10.58 -2.39
C LYS A 19 -7.53 -9.73 -3.52
N ASP A 20 -8.12 -8.57 -3.82
CA ASP A 20 -7.61 -7.68 -4.87
C ASP A 20 -6.56 -6.68 -4.34
N THR A 21 -6.22 -6.74 -3.05
CA THR A 21 -5.22 -5.83 -2.45
C THR A 21 -3.85 -5.95 -3.10
N GLN A 22 -3.44 -7.15 -3.51
CA GLN A 22 -2.17 -7.36 -4.21
C GLN A 22 -2.13 -6.62 -5.56
N LYS A 23 -3.21 -6.73 -6.36
CA LYS A 23 -3.34 -6.01 -7.63
C LYS A 23 -3.31 -4.49 -7.42
N ARG A 24 -4.01 -3.99 -6.40
CA ARG A 24 -3.98 -2.56 -6.05
C ARG A 24 -2.59 -2.09 -5.61
N ALA A 25 -1.86 -2.92 -4.86
CA ALA A 25 -0.50 -2.63 -4.45
C ALA A 25 0.47 -2.58 -5.63
N GLU A 26 0.32 -3.47 -6.62
CA GLU A 26 1.10 -3.42 -7.87
C GLU A 26 0.80 -2.17 -8.68
N ALA A 27 -0.48 -1.86 -8.90
CA ALA A 27 -0.88 -0.63 -9.58
C ALA A 27 -0.35 0.63 -8.86
N PHE A 28 -0.35 0.63 -7.54
CA PHE A 28 0.22 1.72 -6.74
C PHE A 28 1.74 1.85 -6.93
N LYS A 29 2.48 0.72 -6.93
CA LYS A 29 3.92 0.72 -7.20
C LYS A 29 4.25 1.25 -8.60
N GLU A 30 3.47 0.85 -9.60
CA GLU A 30 3.66 1.33 -10.98
C GLU A 30 3.39 2.84 -11.09
N MET A 31 2.29 3.31 -10.50
CA MET A 31 1.96 4.72 -10.45
C MET A 31 3.05 5.53 -9.73
N ALA A 32 3.50 5.07 -8.55
CA ALA A 32 4.57 5.73 -7.79
C ALA A 32 5.86 5.81 -8.61
N SER A 33 6.23 4.73 -9.31
CA SER A 33 7.40 4.70 -10.18
C SER A 33 7.28 5.70 -11.33
N LYS A 34 6.10 5.84 -11.95
CA LYS A 34 5.83 6.85 -12.99
C LYS A 34 5.97 8.28 -12.45
N SER A 35 5.68 8.48 -11.17
CA SER A 35 5.89 9.75 -10.47
C SER A 35 7.30 9.95 -9.90
N GLY A 36 8.25 9.06 -10.20
CA GLY A 36 9.64 9.15 -9.72
C GLY A 36 9.84 8.72 -8.26
N VAL A 37 8.84 8.11 -7.64
CA VAL A 37 8.90 7.61 -6.26
C VAL A 37 9.29 6.13 -6.25
N LYS A 38 10.28 5.78 -5.44
CA LYS A 38 10.70 4.39 -5.22
C LYS A 38 10.03 3.83 -3.97
N ILE A 39 9.14 2.86 -4.14
CA ILE A 39 8.59 2.08 -3.02
C ILE A 39 9.61 1.01 -2.61
N HIS A 40 10.13 1.12 -1.39
CA HIS A 40 11.09 0.17 -0.85
C HIS A 40 10.40 -1.11 -0.36
N THR A 41 9.32 -0.95 0.39
CA THR A 41 8.57 -2.03 1.01
C THR A 41 7.09 -1.66 1.02
N LEU A 42 6.23 -2.66 0.88
CA LEU A 42 4.79 -2.56 1.12
C LEU A 42 4.37 -3.83 1.85
N LEU A 43 3.82 -3.69 3.05
CA LEU A 43 3.46 -4.76 3.97
C LEU A 43 1.96 -4.67 4.29
N TRP A 44 1.35 -5.84 4.44
CA TRP A 44 0.03 -5.97 5.05
C TRP A 44 0.22 -6.27 6.54
N THR A 45 -0.35 -5.44 7.38
CA THR A 45 -0.16 -5.51 8.83
C THR A 45 -1.45 -5.91 9.52
N LEU A 46 -1.30 -6.64 10.64
CA LEU A 46 -2.38 -6.89 11.58
C LEU A 46 -2.21 -5.90 12.75
N GLY A 47 -3.20 -5.03 12.98
CA GLY A 47 -3.13 -4.03 14.04
C GLY A 47 -3.95 -2.79 13.72
N LYS A 48 -3.45 -1.63 14.16
CA LYS A 48 -4.15 -0.34 13.98
C LYS A 48 -4.25 0.11 12.52
N HIS A 49 -3.27 -0.29 11.71
CA HIS A 49 -3.21 0.01 10.28
C HIS A 49 -3.16 -1.28 9.48
N ASP A 50 -3.73 -1.25 8.29
CA ASP A 50 -3.83 -2.42 7.41
C ASP A 50 -2.62 -2.53 6.47
N VAL A 51 -2.00 -1.38 6.13
CA VAL A 51 -0.87 -1.31 5.19
C VAL A 51 0.20 -0.34 5.68
N VAL A 52 1.46 -0.74 5.47
CA VAL A 52 2.69 0.05 5.72
C VAL A 52 3.63 -0.02 4.53
#